data_AF-A0A4P6JUX4-F1
#
_entry.id   AF-A0A4P6JUX4-F1
#
_cell.length_a   1.000
_cell.length_b   1.000
_cell.length_c   1.000
_cell.angle_alpha   90.00
_cell.angle_beta   90.00
_cell.angle_gamma   90.00
#
_symmetry.space_group_name_H-M   'P 1'
#
loop_
_entity.id
_entity.type
_entity.pdbx_description
1 polymer ?
#
loop_
_entity_poly.entity_id
_entity_poly.type
_entity_poly.pdbx_seq_one_letter_code
_entity_poly.pdbx_strand_id
1 'polypeptide(L)' 'MEKRDDMKIGRYRTWIENGTLKLYGHEVGAASSTICSLDAEEAMGLLEMLSQHREEFNQALYLHESQHALQQQQTARW' A
#
# COMPACT_ATOMS: atom_id res chain seq x y z
N MET A 1 -15.93 -21.66 8.25
CA MET A 1 -15.78 -20.21 8.07
C MET A 1 -14.35 -19.99 7.62
N GLU A 2 -14.13 -19.83 6.31
CA GLU A 2 -12.78 -19.67 5.76
C GLU A 2 -12.16 -18.38 6.31
N LYS A 3 -10.95 -18.49 6.85
CA LYS A 3 -10.14 -17.34 7.25
C LYS A 3 -9.84 -16.55 5.98
N ARG A 4 -10.55 -15.44 5.77
CA ARG A 4 -10.13 -14.45 4.77
C ARG A 4 -8.85 -13.83 5.29
N ASP A 5 -7.78 -13.95 4.51
CA ASP A 5 -6.50 -13.34 4.83
C ASP A 5 -6.59 -11.86 4.46
N ASP A 6 -7.18 -11.07 5.35
CA ASP A 6 -7.42 -9.64 5.14
C ASP A 6 -6.31 -8.80 5.79
N MET A 7 -5.70 -7.93 5.00
CA MET A 7 -4.60 -7.08 5.42
C MET A 7 -4.86 -5.63 5.04
N LYS A 8 -4.54 -4.71 5.94
CA LYS A 8 -4.59 -3.26 5.67
C LYS A 8 -3.21 -2.76 5.27
N ILE A 9 -3.10 -2.15 4.09
CA ILE A 9 -1.88 -1.52 3.58
C ILE A 9 -2.19 -0.04 3.35
N GLY A 10 -1.75 0.83 4.26
CA GLY A 10 -2.07 2.25 4.22
C GLY A 10 -3.59 2.51 4.21
N ARG A 11 -4.10 3.10 3.12
CA ARG A 11 -5.52 3.40 2.90
C ARG A 11 -6.32 2.22 2.31
N TYR A 12 -5.64 1.16 1.88
CA TYR A 12 -6.27 0.04 1.18
C TYR A 12 -6.53 -1.14 2.12
N ARG A 13 -7.71 -1.74 1.99
CA ARG A 13 -8.00 -3.09 2.51
C ARG A 13 -7.75 -4.09 1.40
N THR A 14 -6.96 -5.11 1.70
CA THR A 14 -6.45 -6.07 0.72
C THR A 14 -6.81 -7.48 1.16
N TRP A 15 -7.25 -8.35 0.25
CA TRP A 15 -7.49 -9.76 0.54
C TRP A 15 -7.40 -10.60 -0.74
N ILE A 16 -7.24 -11.91 -0.59
CA ILE A 16 -7.35 -12.87 -1.68
C ILE A 16 -8.72 -13.57 -1.59
N GLU A 17 -9.44 -13.60 -2.70
CA GLU A 17 -10.72 -14.30 -2.83
C GLU A 17 -10.74 -15.07 -4.14
N ASN A 18 -10.88 -16.40 -4.08
CA ASN A 18 -10.91 -17.27 -5.25
C ASN A 18 -9.73 -17.07 -6.24
N GLY A 19 -8.51 -16.92 -5.70
CA GLY A 19 -7.31 -16.66 -6.51
C GLY A 19 -7.21 -15.26 -7.10
N THR A 20 -8.13 -14.36 -6.76
CA THR A 20 -8.11 -12.95 -7.18
C THR A 20 -7.61 -12.08 -6.04
N LEU A 21 -6.64 -11.22 -6.30
CA LEU A 21 -6.21 -10.17 -5.38
C LEU A 21 -7.21 -9.01 -5.44
N LYS A 22 -7.76 -8.64 -4.28
CA LYS A 22 -8.69 -7.51 -4.14
C LYS A 22 -8.02 -6.38 -3.36
N LEU A 23 -8.12 -5.16 -3.89
CA LEU A 23 -7.65 -3.93 -3.28
C LEU A 23 -8.82 -2.95 -3.21
N TYR A 24 -9.27 -2.65 -2.00
CA TYR A 24 -10.36 -1.70 -1.75
C TYR A 24 -9.82 -0.45 -1.07
N GLY A 25 -9.94 0.70 -1.75
CA GLY A 25 -9.66 2.02 -1.17
C GLY A 25 -10.96 2.81 -1.01
N HIS A 26 -11.18 3.32 0.20
CA HIS A 26 -12.27 4.26 0.46
C HIS A 26 -11.78 5.36 1.39
N GLU A 27 -11.88 6.59 0.94
CA GLU A 27 -11.57 7.76 1.76
C GLU A 27 -12.82 8.22 2.49
N VAL A 28 -12.71 8.40 3.79
CA VAL A 28 -13.81 8.91 4.62
C VAL A 28 -14.16 10.33 4.13
N GLY A 29 -15.40 10.53 3.69
CA GLY A 29 -15.88 11.80 3.15
C GLY A 29 -15.83 11.90 1.62
N ALA A 30 -15.23 10.92 0.92
CA ALA A 30 -15.34 10.81 -0.53
C ALA A 30 -16.57 9.99 -0.92
N ALA A 31 -17.28 10.42 -1.97
CA ALA A 31 -18.45 9.69 -2.48
C ALA A 31 -18.06 8.44 -3.30
N SER A 32 -16.79 8.31 -3.70
CA SER A 32 -16.30 7.20 -4.51
C SER A 32 -15.40 6.28 -3.71
N SER A 33 -15.60 4.97 -3.92
CA SER A 33 -14.60 3.95 -3.58
C SER A 33 -13.87 3.52 -4.83
N THR A 34 -12.64 3.06 -4.67
CA THR A 34 -11.88 2.41 -5.73
C THR A 34 -11.74 0.93 -5.39
N ILE A 35 -12.20 0.07 -6.29
CA ILE A 35 -11.95 -1.38 -6.23
C ILE A 35 -11.04 -1.73 -7.39
N CYS A 36 -9.90 -2.32 -7.08
CA CYS A 36 -9.07 -3.02 -8.04
C CYS A 36 -9.16 -4.52 -7.73
N SER A 37 -9.35 -5.31 -8.78
CA SER A 37 -9.37 -6.77 -8.73
C SER A 37 -8.40 -7.26 -9.78
N LEU A 38 -7.46 -8.11 -9.37
CA LEU A 38 -6.44 -8.68 -10.24
C LEU A 38 -6.57 -10.19 -10.17
N ASP A 39 -6.70 -10.85 -11.32
CA ASP A 39 -6.60 -12.31 -11.36
C ASP A 39 -5.18 -12.79 -11.03
N ALA A 40 -4.97 -14.11 -11.09
CA ALA A 40 -3.69 -14.69 -10.74
C ALA A 40 -2.54 -14.24 -11.68
N GLU A 41 -2.79 -14.07 -12.97
CA GLU A 41 -1.78 -13.65 -13.94
C GLU A 41 -1.42 -12.17 -13.73
N GLU A 42 -2.44 -11.33 -13.60
CA GLU A 42 -2.28 -9.90 -13.32
C GLU A 42 -1.58 -9.65 -11.98
N ALA A 43 -1.94 -10.42 -10.93
CA ALA A 43 -1.30 -10.32 -9.62
C ALA A 43 0.17 -10.76 -9.65
N MET A 44 0.50 -11.80 -10.42
CA MET A 44 1.90 -12.23 -10.62
C MET A 44 2.72 -11.15 -11.34
N GLY A 45 2.17 -10.53 -12.39
CA GLY A 45 2.83 -9.40 -13.07
C GLY A 45 3.04 -8.21 -12.14
N LEU A 46 2.05 -7.89 -11.29
CA LEU A 46 2.21 -6.86 -10.26
C LEU A 46 3.33 -7.21 -9.27
N LEU A 47 3.39 -8.45 -8.78
CA LEU A 47 4.43 -8.90 -7.86
C LEU A 47 5.83 -8.81 -8.46
N GLU A 48 5.98 -9.19 -9.73
CA GLU A 48 7.24 -9.08 -10.45
C GLU A 48 7.69 -7.61 -10.56
N MET A 49 6.79 -6.72 -10.99
CA MET A 49 7.08 -5.28 -11.09
C MET A 49 7.49 -4.70 -9.73
N LEU A 50 6.71 -4.96 -8.68
CA LEU A 50 7.03 -4.47 -7.32
C LEU A 50 8.36 -5.01 -6.80
N SER A 51 8.71 -6.25 -7.16
CA SER A 51 9.99 -6.86 -6.76
C SER A 51 11.17 -6.19 -7.44
N GLN A 52 11.04 -5.86 -8.73
CA GLN A 52 12.09 -5.18 -9.51
C GLN A 52 12.39 -3.78 -8.98
N HIS A 53 11.38 -3.05 -8.48
CA HIS A 53 11.53 -1.68 -7.96
C HIS A 53 11.69 -1.60 -6.44
N ARG A 54 11.97 -2.72 -5.76
CA ARG A 54 12.07 -2.77 -4.30
C ARG A 54 13.08 -1.77 -3.72
N GLU A 55 14.23 -1.61 -4.36
CA GLU A 55 15.29 -0.71 -3.90
C GLU A 55 14.86 0.76 -3.99
N GLU A 56 14.18 1.14 -5.07
CA GLU A 56 13.64 2.49 -5.26
C GLU A 56 12.62 2.84 -4.17
N PHE A 57 11.71 1.90 -3.85
CA PHE A 57 10.75 2.08 -2.76
C PHE A 57 11.43 2.21 -1.39
N ASN A 58 12.46 1.40 -1.11
CA ASN A 58 13.23 1.51 0.12
C ASN A 58 13.93 2.87 0.24
N GLN A 59 14.51 3.37 -0.86
CA GLN A 59 15.14 4.68 -0.89
C GLN A 59 14.12 5.81 -0.66
N ALA A 60 12.95 5.73 -1.29
CA ALA A 60 11.89 6.71 -1.10
C ALA A 60 11.38 6.74 0.35
N LEU A 61 11.21 5.57 0.98
CA LEU A 61 10.84 5.46 2.40
C LEU A 61 11.88 6.10 3.32
N TYR A 62 13.17 5.77 3.11
CA TYR A 62 14.25 6.36 3.89
C TYR A 62 14.28 7.89 3.79
N LEU A 63 14.12 8.43 2.58
CA LEU A 63 14.07 9.88 2.36
C LEU A 63 12.89 10.52 3.09
N HIS A 64 11.69 9.92 3.00
CA HIS A 64 10.51 10.41 3.69
C HIS A 64 10.69 10.44 5.22
N GLU A 65 11.24 9.37 5.82
CA GLU A 65 11.52 9.30 7.25
C GLU A 65 12.56 10.34 7.69
N SER A 66 13.63 10.51 6.91
CA SER A 66 14.68 11.49 7.19
C SER A 66 14.16 12.94 7.17
N GLN A 67 13.26 13.27 6.24
CA GLN A 67 12.64 14.59 6.13
C GLN A 67 11.71 14.87 7.31
N HIS A 68 10.90 13.89 7.72
CA HIS A 68 10.06 14.00 8.90
C HIS A 68 10.87 14.21 10.18
N ALA A 69 11.97 13.47 10.36
CA ALA A 69 12.85 13.63 11.52
C ALA A 69 13.49 15.03 11.58
N LEU A 70 13.94 15.55 10.43
CA LEU A 70 14.52 16.88 10.33
C LEU A 70 13.49 17.98 10.67
N GLN A 71 12.25 17.84 10.18
CA GLN A 71 11.17 18.80 10.44
C GLN A 71 10.80 18.85 11.93
N GLN A 72 10.72 17.70 12.60
CA GLN A 72 10.43 17.62 14.04
C GLN A 72 11.52 18.27 14.91
N GLN A 73 12.80 18.12 14.53
CA GLN A 73 13.91 18.78 15.22
C GLN A 73 13.90 20.30 15.05
N GLN A 74 13.42 20.80 13.90
CA GLN A 74 13.31 22.24 13.65
C GLN A 74 12.14 22.85 14.42
N THR A 75 11.00 22.16 14.54
CA THR A 75 9.84 22.65 15.31
C THR A 75 10.06 22.56 16.82
N ALA A 76 10.86 21.62 17.32
CA ALA A 76 11.17 21.48 18.74
C ALA A 76 12.23 22.48 19.26
N ARG A 77 12.85 23.26 18.37
CA ARG A 77 13.86 24.27 18.68
C ARG A 77 13.29 25.69 18.84
N TRP A 78 11.97 25.86 18.71
CA TRP A 78 11.26 27.12 18.93
C TRP A 78 10.40 27.05 20.18
#